data_AF-A0A9Q9YJC3-F1
#
_entry.id   AF-A0A9Q9YJC3-F1
#
_cell.length_a   1.000
_cell.length_b   1.000
_cell.length_c   1.000
_cell.angle_alpha   90.00
_cell.angle_beta   90.00
_cell.angle_gamma   90.00
#
_symmetry.space_group_name_H-M   'P 1'
#
loop_
_entity.id
_entity.type
_entity.pdbx_description
1 polymer ?
#
loop_
_entity_poly.entity_id
_entity_poly.type
_entity_poly.pdbx_seq_one_letter_code
_entity_poly.pdbx_strand_id
1 'polypeptide(L)'
;MSVLMFDDIVKSLKAENEDVLKEHGLDDKDMIFIKELIEGAKTSEWTYEGRDEDKSFLYEIVANKQNGIDVDKWDYFARDCHHLGIRNSFDHQRLLKFARVCEVNGRNHICFRDKEADNVYDMFRTRYTLHRQAYQHKICNIIEDMFAEALVRADRDLHEGKPEDMLKISEAIKTAEDYSKLTDEIFEQILSSTSDKLKESRDILNKIIRRKLPKFVGEARLSEKHISEEELKKTWKAAVEKYKPTDPTVSLNADDLPLYVVDLDHGMKDKNPIENVYFYSKRKPNEASVIKDHQLSSFLPKRFNEELVRVYYKNTDGNKEEQMKKMEEAEKCFQIWCDSNFGLQ
;
A
#
# COMPACT_ATOMS: atom_id res chain seq x y z
N MET A 1 -0.90 1.89 -15.93
CA MET A 1 -2.18 1.26 -16.28
C MET A 1 -3.33 2.26 -16.27
N SER A 2 -3.58 3.02 -15.20
CA SER A 2 -4.69 4.00 -15.16
C SER A 2 -4.69 4.99 -16.34
N VAL A 3 -3.51 5.50 -16.74
CA VAL A 3 -3.35 6.35 -17.94
C VAL A 3 -3.73 5.61 -19.23
N LEU A 4 -3.31 4.35 -19.39
CA LEU A 4 -3.65 3.53 -20.55
C LEU A 4 -5.16 3.27 -20.65
N MET A 5 -5.80 2.95 -19.52
CA MET A 5 -7.25 2.77 -19.44
C MET A 5 -7.98 4.08 -19.74
N PHE A 6 -7.48 5.22 -19.27
CA PHE A 6 -8.04 6.53 -19.59
C PHE A 6 -7.95 6.83 -21.09
N ASP A 7 -6.81 6.59 -21.73
CA ASP A 7 -6.66 6.78 -23.18
C ASP A 7 -7.63 5.88 -23.97
N ASP A 8 -7.86 4.64 -23.53
CA ASP A 8 -8.82 3.72 -24.15
C ASP A 8 -10.29 4.17 -23.97
N ILE A 9 -10.66 4.69 -22.80
CA ILE A 9 -11.97 5.30 -22.53
C ILE A 9 -12.18 6.50 -23.46
N VAL A 10 -11.20 7.41 -23.56
CA VAL A 10 -11.29 8.59 -24.43
C VAL A 10 -11.42 8.19 -25.90
N LYS A 11 -10.65 7.19 -26.34
CA LYS A 11 -10.73 6.63 -27.70
C LYS A 11 -12.13 6.09 -27.99
N SER A 12 -12.71 5.35 -27.04
CA SER A 12 -14.06 4.78 -27.17
C SER A 12 -15.13 5.87 -27.25
N LEU A 13 -15.05 6.90 -26.40
CA LEU A 13 -15.96 8.05 -26.45
C LEU A 13 -15.88 8.82 -27.78
N LYS A 14 -14.67 9.07 -28.29
CA LYS A 14 -14.47 9.73 -29.60
C LYS A 14 -14.96 8.88 -30.77
N ALA A 15 -14.98 7.56 -30.65
CA ALA A 15 -15.53 6.66 -31.67
C ALA A 15 -17.06 6.73 -31.74
N GLU A 16 -17.74 6.97 -30.61
CA GLU A 16 -19.20 7.17 -30.56
C GLU A 16 -19.61 8.59 -30.98
N ASN A 17 -18.87 9.60 -30.52
CA ASN A 17 -19.04 10.99 -30.94
C ASN A 17 -17.69 11.71 -30.95
N GLU A 18 -17.19 12.03 -32.15
CA GLU A 18 -15.88 12.65 -32.37
C GLU A 18 -15.73 13.99 -31.63
N ASP A 19 -16.82 14.73 -31.45
CA ASP A 19 -16.83 16.06 -30.84
C ASP A 19 -17.25 16.07 -29.36
N VAL A 20 -17.48 14.91 -28.72
CA VAL A 20 -18.00 14.83 -27.33
C VAL A 20 -17.21 15.65 -26.31
N LEU A 21 -15.88 15.71 -26.45
CA LEU A 21 -15.02 16.52 -25.59
C LEU A 21 -15.19 18.01 -25.88
N LYS A 22 -15.21 18.39 -27.16
CA LYS A 22 -15.38 19.80 -27.59
C LYS A 22 -16.74 20.36 -27.21
N GLU A 23 -17.80 19.53 -27.26
CA GLU A 23 -19.14 19.89 -26.79
C GLU A 23 -19.16 20.32 -25.32
N HIS A 24 -18.22 19.81 -24.51
CA HIS A 24 -18.03 20.17 -23.10
C HIS A 24 -16.90 21.18 -22.88
N GLY A 25 -16.36 21.77 -23.95
CA GLY A 25 -15.28 22.76 -23.90
C GLY A 25 -13.91 22.17 -23.54
N LEU A 26 -13.70 20.87 -23.77
CA LEU A 26 -12.43 20.19 -23.51
C LEU A 26 -11.64 19.98 -24.80
N ASP A 27 -10.32 20.10 -24.70
CA ASP A 27 -9.39 19.90 -25.81
C ASP A 27 -8.31 18.82 -25.53
N ASP A 28 -7.39 18.64 -26.47
CA ASP A 28 -6.31 17.66 -26.31
C ASP A 28 -5.30 18.06 -25.20
N LYS A 29 -5.16 19.35 -24.89
CA LYS A 29 -4.34 19.84 -23.77
C LYS A 29 -4.95 19.41 -22.43
N ASP A 30 -6.28 19.36 -22.33
CA ASP A 30 -6.99 18.82 -21.16
C ASP A 30 -6.76 17.32 -20.97
N MET A 31 -6.66 16.56 -22.05
CA MET A 31 -6.38 15.12 -21.97
C MET A 31 -4.95 14.87 -21.47
N ILE A 32 -3.98 15.67 -21.92
CA ILE A 32 -2.62 15.66 -21.39
C ILE A 32 -2.65 15.99 -19.89
N PHE A 33 -3.35 17.08 -19.53
CA PHE A 33 -3.46 17.51 -18.14
C PHE A 33 -4.04 16.42 -17.22
N ILE A 34 -5.12 15.74 -17.62
CA ILE A 34 -5.73 14.67 -16.82
C ILE A 34 -4.74 13.51 -16.61
N LYS A 35 -3.99 13.13 -17.65
CA LYS A 35 -2.97 12.07 -17.52
C LYS A 35 -1.87 12.47 -16.53
N GLU A 36 -1.39 13.70 -16.62
CA GLU A 36 -0.40 14.21 -15.67
C GLU A 36 -0.95 14.29 -14.23
N LEU A 37 -2.23 14.63 -14.03
CA LEU A 37 -2.90 14.59 -12.72
C LEU A 37 -2.95 13.18 -12.14
N ILE A 38 -3.17 12.15 -12.98
CA ILE A 38 -3.21 10.73 -12.57
C ILE A 38 -1.80 10.25 -12.18
N GLU A 39 -0.78 10.60 -12.96
CA GLU A 39 0.61 10.24 -12.67
C GLU A 39 1.16 10.97 -11.44
N GLY A 40 0.70 12.20 -11.24
CA GLY A 40 1.06 13.09 -10.14
C GLY A 40 2.38 13.84 -10.39
N ALA A 41 2.49 15.04 -9.80
CA ALA A 41 3.63 15.90 -10.04
C ALA A 41 4.89 15.47 -9.25
N LYS A 42 5.90 14.91 -9.93
CA LYS A 42 7.10 14.29 -9.32
C LYS A 42 8.30 15.24 -9.17
N THR A 43 8.41 16.28 -9.99
CA THR A 43 9.64 17.06 -10.13
C THR A 43 9.54 18.44 -9.50
N SER A 44 10.68 18.93 -9.00
CA SER A 44 10.83 20.32 -8.58
C SER A 44 10.96 21.28 -9.75
N GLU A 45 11.18 20.83 -10.98
CA GLU A 45 11.17 21.65 -12.20
C GLU A 45 9.83 21.52 -12.91
N TRP A 46 9.37 22.63 -13.53
CA TRP A 46 8.11 22.64 -14.27
C TRP A 46 8.30 22.00 -15.65
N THR A 47 7.83 20.76 -15.79
CA THR A 47 7.92 19.99 -17.04
C THR A 47 6.54 19.60 -17.58
N TYR A 48 5.46 20.17 -17.03
CA TYR A 48 4.09 19.82 -17.39
C TYR A 48 3.62 20.63 -18.60
N GLU A 49 2.91 19.95 -19.48
CA GLU A 49 2.38 20.51 -20.73
C GLU A 49 0.87 20.79 -20.63
N GLY A 50 0.16 20.07 -19.76
CA GLY A 50 -1.29 20.18 -19.62
C GLY A 50 -1.74 21.55 -19.12
N ARG A 51 -0.94 22.20 -18.26
CA ARG A 51 -1.16 23.57 -17.76
C ARG A 51 0.16 24.29 -17.58
N ASP A 52 0.08 25.60 -17.44
CA ASP A 52 1.24 26.45 -17.18
C ASP A 52 1.46 26.57 -15.66
N GLU A 53 2.64 27.06 -15.25
CA GLU A 53 3.10 27.07 -13.85
C GLU A 53 2.21 27.90 -12.91
N ASP A 54 1.44 28.86 -13.43
CA ASP A 54 0.45 29.63 -12.65
C ASP A 54 -0.70 28.74 -12.12
N LYS A 55 -0.90 27.57 -12.71
CA LYS A 55 -1.89 26.55 -12.30
C LYS A 55 -1.29 25.35 -11.59
N SER A 56 -0.04 25.45 -11.13
CA SER A 56 0.69 24.40 -10.39
C SER A 56 -0.13 23.74 -9.27
N PHE A 57 -0.87 24.52 -8.49
CA PHE A 57 -1.73 24.03 -7.40
C PHE A 57 -2.77 22.97 -7.84
N LEU A 58 -3.17 22.91 -9.11
CA LEU A 58 -4.12 21.89 -9.57
C LEU A 58 -3.52 20.48 -9.51
N TYR A 59 -2.20 20.34 -9.69
CA TYR A 59 -1.48 19.07 -9.62
C TYR A 59 -1.35 18.52 -8.19
N GLU A 60 -1.75 19.31 -7.19
CA GLU A 60 -1.76 18.92 -5.78
C GLU A 60 -3.10 18.34 -5.33
N ILE A 61 -4.11 18.29 -6.20
CA ILE A 61 -5.47 17.86 -5.85
C ILE A 61 -5.62 16.34 -5.90
N VAL A 62 -5.28 15.72 -7.05
CA VAL A 62 -5.61 14.32 -7.35
C VAL A 62 -4.54 13.35 -6.85
N ALA A 63 -3.28 13.57 -7.20
CA ALA A 63 -2.16 12.72 -6.82
C ALA A 63 -0.94 13.57 -6.43
N ASN A 64 -0.93 14.04 -5.19
CA ASN A 64 0.09 14.96 -4.71
C ASN A 64 1.35 14.22 -4.30
N LYS A 65 2.36 14.17 -5.18
CA LYS A 65 3.63 13.48 -4.87
C LYS A 65 4.61 14.35 -4.06
N GLN A 66 4.33 15.64 -3.85
CA GLN A 66 5.21 16.53 -3.09
C GLN A 66 5.11 16.28 -1.58
N ASN A 67 3.89 16.19 -1.06
CA ASN A 67 3.65 16.00 0.38
C ASN A 67 2.60 14.92 0.70
N GLY A 68 1.99 14.31 -0.32
CA GLY A 68 1.02 13.24 -0.13
C GLY A 68 -0.35 13.69 0.34
N ILE A 69 -0.67 14.99 0.41
CA ILE A 69 -2.02 15.47 0.74
C ILE A 69 -2.83 15.61 -0.55
N ASP A 70 -3.76 14.68 -0.77
CA ASP A 70 -4.65 14.64 -1.94
C ASP A 70 -6.04 14.11 -1.58
N VAL A 71 -7.01 14.32 -2.49
CA VAL A 71 -8.41 13.94 -2.27
C VAL A 71 -8.64 12.43 -2.30
N ASP A 72 -7.73 11.66 -2.93
CA ASP A 72 -7.71 10.19 -2.90
C ASP A 72 -7.69 9.69 -1.45
N LYS A 73 -6.75 10.20 -0.64
CA LYS A 73 -6.66 9.89 0.79
C LYS A 73 -7.89 10.27 1.58
N TRP A 74 -8.46 11.42 1.27
CA TRP A 74 -9.63 11.91 2.00
C TRP A 74 -10.82 10.97 1.84
N ASP A 75 -11.05 10.48 0.62
CA ASP A 75 -12.11 9.53 0.32
C ASP A 75 -11.83 8.16 0.97
N TYR A 76 -10.68 7.54 0.69
CA TYR A 76 -10.45 6.19 1.18
C TYR A 76 -10.32 6.15 2.70
N PHE A 77 -9.82 7.19 3.38
CA PHE A 77 -9.87 7.22 4.84
C PHE A 77 -11.31 7.20 5.37
N ALA A 78 -12.20 8.01 4.79
CA ALA A 78 -13.60 8.04 5.22
C ALA A 78 -14.31 6.72 4.89
N ARG A 79 -14.12 6.22 3.67
CA ARG A 79 -14.72 4.98 3.16
C ARG A 79 -14.23 3.77 3.96
N ASP A 80 -12.93 3.61 4.13
CA ASP A 80 -12.36 2.43 4.77
C ASP A 80 -12.64 2.43 6.27
N CYS A 81 -12.52 3.59 6.93
CA CYS A 81 -12.93 3.71 8.33
C CYS A 81 -14.39 3.29 8.54
N HIS A 82 -15.29 3.72 7.65
CA HIS A 82 -16.70 3.32 7.69
C HIS A 82 -16.88 1.81 7.56
N HIS A 83 -16.27 1.17 6.54
CA HIS A 83 -16.44 -0.26 6.28
C HIS A 83 -15.69 -1.17 7.26
N LEU A 84 -14.57 -0.71 7.81
CA LEU A 84 -13.74 -1.44 8.79
C LEU A 84 -14.21 -1.23 10.23
N GLY A 85 -15.11 -0.27 10.49
CA GLY A 85 -15.54 0.09 11.85
C GLY A 85 -14.45 0.81 12.66
N ILE A 86 -13.49 1.46 11.99
CA ILE A 86 -12.44 2.27 12.60
C ILE A 86 -12.90 3.74 12.60
N ARG A 87 -12.59 4.50 13.64
CA ARG A 87 -12.93 5.93 13.66
C ARG A 87 -11.90 6.73 12.87
N ASN A 88 -12.37 7.50 11.88
CA ASN A 88 -11.54 8.48 11.19
C ASN A 88 -11.37 9.73 12.08
N SER A 89 -10.13 10.09 12.44
CA SER A 89 -9.85 11.34 13.17
C SER A 89 -9.65 12.56 12.28
N PHE A 90 -9.47 12.36 10.96
CA PHE A 90 -9.20 13.43 10.02
C PHE A 90 -10.50 14.04 9.45
N ASP A 91 -10.63 15.37 9.56
CA ASP A 91 -11.77 16.13 9.03
C ASP A 91 -11.36 16.88 7.75
N HIS A 92 -11.55 16.21 6.61
CA HIS A 92 -11.26 16.78 5.28
C HIS A 92 -12.18 17.96 4.92
N GLN A 93 -13.44 17.96 5.37
CA GLN A 93 -14.39 19.03 5.06
C GLN A 93 -13.96 20.33 5.73
N ARG A 94 -13.47 20.23 6.96
CA ARG A 94 -12.87 21.36 7.68
C ARG A 94 -11.58 21.81 7.00
N LEU A 95 -10.68 20.89 6.67
CA LEU A 95 -9.40 21.24 6.03
C LEU A 95 -9.62 21.98 4.71
N LEU A 96 -10.56 21.50 3.88
CA LEU A 96 -10.93 22.12 2.61
C LEU A 96 -11.43 23.57 2.77
N LYS A 97 -12.23 23.86 3.79
CA LYS A 97 -12.70 25.24 4.09
C LYS A 97 -11.55 26.19 4.46
N PHE A 98 -10.42 25.65 4.89
CA PHE A 98 -9.23 26.41 5.27
C PHE A 98 -8.11 26.35 4.23
N ALA A 99 -8.32 25.69 3.09
CA ALA A 99 -7.38 25.69 1.97
C ALA A 99 -7.41 27.04 1.22
N ARG A 100 -6.24 27.50 0.77
CA ARG A 100 -6.05 28.66 -0.12
C ARG A 100 -4.90 28.40 -1.07
N VAL A 101 -4.89 29.07 -2.21
CA VAL A 101 -3.71 29.12 -3.08
C VAL A 101 -2.85 30.31 -2.66
N CYS A 102 -1.56 30.09 -2.46
CA CYS A 102 -0.57 31.14 -2.21
C CYS A 102 0.68 30.90 -3.07
N GLU A 103 1.35 31.99 -3.43
CA GLU A 103 2.62 31.90 -4.15
C GLU A 103 3.76 31.60 -3.15
N VAL A 104 4.50 30.52 -3.39
CA VAL A 104 5.68 30.13 -2.63
C VAL A 104 6.78 29.75 -3.63
N ASN A 105 7.96 30.35 -3.50
CA ASN A 105 9.10 30.12 -4.40
C ASN A 105 8.77 30.28 -5.89
N GLY A 106 7.90 31.23 -6.24
CA GLY A 106 7.49 31.51 -7.63
C GLY A 106 6.41 30.59 -8.19
N ARG A 107 5.82 29.70 -7.38
CA ARG A 107 4.73 28.80 -7.79
C ARG A 107 3.52 28.92 -6.90
N ASN A 108 2.36 28.63 -7.47
CA ASN A 108 1.10 28.60 -6.74
C ASN A 108 0.90 27.22 -6.08
N HIS A 109 0.84 27.21 -4.75
CA HIS A 109 0.67 25.99 -3.96
C HIS A 109 -0.64 26.03 -3.16
N ILE A 110 -1.26 24.87 -2.95
CA ILE A 110 -2.33 24.70 -1.95
C ILE A 110 -1.70 24.81 -0.57
N CYS A 111 -2.18 25.80 0.18
CA CYS A 111 -1.74 26.12 1.53
C CYS A 111 -2.91 25.98 2.50
N PHE A 112 -2.64 25.48 3.70
CA PHE A 112 -3.64 25.34 4.74
C PHE A 112 -3.50 26.42 5.79
N ARG A 113 -4.54 26.60 6.59
CA ARG A 113 -4.47 27.55 7.68
C ARG A 113 -3.57 27.01 8.80
N ASP A 114 -2.70 27.85 9.35
CA ASP A 114 -1.80 27.53 10.47
C ASP A 114 -2.42 26.69 11.60
N LYS A 115 -3.61 27.06 12.08
CA LYS A 115 -4.36 26.32 13.11
C LYS A 115 -4.83 24.90 12.72
N GLU A 116 -4.71 24.52 11.46
CA GLU A 116 -5.08 23.20 10.95
C GLU A 116 -3.89 22.24 10.90
N ALA A 117 -2.71 22.65 11.37
CA ALA A 117 -1.52 21.78 11.45
C ALA A 117 -1.79 20.46 12.18
N ASP A 118 -2.53 20.49 13.30
CA ASP A 118 -2.92 19.28 14.03
C ASP A 118 -3.87 18.39 13.21
N ASN A 119 -4.79 18.98 12.43
CA ASN A 119 -5.70 18.22 11.55
C ASN A 119 -4.93 17.56 10.40
N VAL A 120 -3.93 18.25 9.83
CA VAL A 120 -3.00 17.68 8.84
C VAL A 120 -2.19 16.54 9.47
N TYR A 121 -1.73 16.69 10.70
CA TYR A 121 -1.04 15.61 11.42
C TYR A 121 -1.95 14.39 11.62
N ASP A 122 -3.19 14.63 12.04
CA ASP A 122 -4.21 13.60 12.23
C ASP A 122 -4.52 12.84 10.93
N MET A 123 -4.39 13.48 9.77
CA MET A 123 -4.45 12.82 8.45
C MET A 123 -3.37 11.74 8.32
N PHE A 124 -2.11 12.09 8.57
CA PHE A 124 -0.99 11.14 8.47
C PHE A 124 -1.05 10.04 9.54
N ARG A 125 -1.52 10.38 10.76
CA ARG A 125 -1.79 9.40 11.82
C ARG A 125 -2.90 8.42 11.44
N THR A 126 -3.94 8.91 10.77
CA THR A 126 -5.05 8.07 10.28
C THR A 126 -4.53 7.07 9.26
N ARG A 127 -3.68 7.51 8.31
CA ARG A 127 -3.00 6.61 7.36
C ARG A 127 -2.24 5.49 8.08
N TYR A 128 -1.34 5.86 9.00
CA TYR A 128 -0.57 4.90 9.77
C TYR A 128 -1.47 3.91 10.52
N THR A 129 -2.56 4.40 11.13
CA THR A 129 -3.52 3.57 11.86
C THR A 129 -4.20 2.54 10.95
N LEU A 130 -4.67 2.96 9.77
CA LEU A 130 -5.31 2.08 8.79
C LEU A 130 -4.33 1.04 8.25
N HIS A 131 -3.09 1.44 7.92
CA HIS A 131 -2.05 0.50 7.51
C HIS A 131 -1.79 -0.54 8.61
N ARG A 132 -1.58 -0.11 9.84
CA ARG A 132 -1.28 -1.04 10.95
C ARG A 132 -2.43 -1.98 11.29
N GLN A 133 -3.67 -1.47 11.31
CA GLN A 133 -4.82 -2.22 11.82
C GLN A 133 -5.54 -3.04 10.75
N ALA A 134 -5.49 -2.61 9.49
CA ALA A 134 -6.24 -3.22 8.40
C ALA A 134 -5.35 -3.64 7.23
N TYR A 135 -4.74 -2.69 6.51
CA TYR A 135 -4.09 -3.00 5.23
C TYR A 135 -2.87 -3.91 5.38
N GLN A 136 -2.16 -3.81 6.50
CA GLN A 136 -1.03 -4.67 6.86
C GLN A 136 -1.41 -5.58 8.03
N HIS A 137 -2.68 -5.97 8.15
CA HIS A 137 -3.08 -6.93 9.17
C HIS A 137 -2.45 -8.30 8.86
N LYS A 138 -1.78 -8.90 9.85
CA LYS A 138 -1.01 -10.16 9.69
C LYS A 138 -1.73 -11.28 8.94
N ILE A 139 -3.05 -11.42 9.11
CA ILE A 139 -3.82 -12.45 8.41
C ILE A 139 -4.19 -12.02 6.97
N CYS A 140 -4.33 -10.72 6.70
CA CYS A 140 -4.54 -10.20 5.36
C CYS A 140 -3.31 -10.51 4.50
N ASN A 141 -2.12 -10.14 4.97
CA ASN A 141 -0.85 -10.40 4.28
C ASN A 141 -0.66 -11.90 3.95
N ILE A 142 -1.02 -12.81 4.87
CA ILE A 142 -0.96 -14.25 4.60
C ILE A 142 -1.90 -14.65 3.45
N ILE A 143 -3.12 -14.12 3.43
CA ILE A 143 -4.11 -14.43 2.39
C ILE A 143 -3.66 -13.86 1.04
N GLU A 144 -3.12 -12.65 1.04
CA GLU A 144 -2.54 -12.00 -0.14
C GLU A 144 -1.40 -12.83 -0.72
N ASP A 145 -0.46 -13.29 0.13
CA ASP A 145 0.64 -14.16 -0.30
C ASP A 145 0.15 -15.48 -0.89
N MET A 146 -0.80 -16.14 -0.21
CA MET A 146 -1.40 -17.38 -0.71
C MET A 146 -2.13 -17.16 -2.03
N PHE A 147 -2.84 -16.03 -2.16
CA PHE A 147 -3.56 -15.73 -3.38
C PHE A 147 -2.60 -15.40 -4.54
N ALA A 148 -1.56 -14.62 -4.28
CA ALA A 148 -0.49 -14.34 -5.24
C ALA A 148 0.20 -15.65 -5.70
N GLU A 149 0.49 -16.57 -4.78
CA GLU A 149 1.05 -17.88 -5.13
C GLU A 149 0.10 -18.68 -6.04
N ALA A 150 -1.20 -18.67 -5.74
CA ALA A 150 -2.19 -19.33 -6.58
C ALA A 150 -2.27 -18.71 -7.98
N LEU A 151 -2.21 -17.37 -8.09
CA LEU A 151 -2.20 -16.64 -9.35
C LEU A 151 -0.93 -16.94 -10.18
N VAL A 152 0.25 -16.94 -9.55
CA VAL A 152 1.52 -17.29 -10.24
C VAL A 152 1.49 -18.70 -10.81
N ARG A 153 0.95 -19.67 -10.04
CA ARG A 153 0.77 -21.04 -10.53
C ARG A 153 -0.28 -21.14 -11.65
N ALA A 154 -1.30 -20.29 -11.63
CA ALA A 154 -2.36 -20.28 -12.63
C ALA A 154 -1.98 -19.53 -13.93
N ASP A 155 -1.01 -18.63 -13.88
CA ASP A 155 -0.67 -17.67 -14.96
C ASP A 155 -0.52 -18.30 -16.34
N ARG A 156 0.12 -19.48 -16.42
CA ARG A 156 0.31 -20.19 -17.70
C ARG A 156 -0.93 -20.98 -18.14
N ASP A 157 -1.63 -21.59 -17.20
CA ASP A 157 -2.55 -22.70 -17.47
C ASP A 157 -4.03 -22.27 -17.50
N LEU A 158 -4.33 -21.05 -17.02
CA LEU A 158 -5.71 -20.54 -16.98
C LEU A 158 -6.34 -20.32 -18.36
N HIS A 159 -5.52 -20.04 -19.37
CA HIS A 159 -5.97 -19.76 -20.74
C HIS A 159 -5.76 -20.94 -21.69
N GLU A 160 -5.42 -22.12 -21.19
CA GLU A 160 -5.22 -23.28 -22.06
C GLU A 160 -6.55 -23.73 -22.71
N GLY A 161 -6.60 -23.74 -24.04
CA GLY A 161 -7.82 -24.01 -24.83
C GLY A 161 -8.65 -22.77 -25.16
N LYS A 162 -8.24 -21.57 -24.72
CA LYS A 162 -8.75 -20.28 -25.21
C LYS A 162 -7.93 -19.83 -26.43
N PRO A 163 -8.47 -18.95 -27.31
CA PRO A 163 -7.80 -18.59 -28.55
C PRO A 163 -6.39 -18.01 -28.31
N GLU A 164 -5.51 -18.19 -29.29
CA GLU A 164 -4.05 -17.92 -29.23
C GLU A 164 -3.70 -16.44 -28.92
N ASP A 165 -4.67 -15.54 -29.07
CA ASP A 165 -4.60 -14.10 -28.82
C ASP A 165 -4.90 -13.72 -27.36
N MET A 166 -5.40 -14.63 -26.52
CA MET A 166 -5.73 -14.32 -25.12
C MET A 166 -4.45 -14.30 -24.25
N LEU A 167 -4.11 -13.12 -23.74
CA LEU A 167 -2.93 -12.91 -22.88
C LEU A 167 -3.05 -13.62 -21.52
N LYS A 168 -1.90 -14.03 -20.96
CA LYS A 168 -1.79 -14.53 -19.59
C LYS A 168 -2.18 -13.48 -18.55
N ILE A 169 -2.41 -13.88 -17.30
CA ILE A 169 -2.71 -12.97 -16.18
C ILE A 169 -1.65 -11.87 -16.08
N SER A 170 -0.37 -12.26 -16.10
CA SER A 170 0.79 -11.38 -16.03
C SER A 170 0.98 -10.49 -17.27
N GLU A 171 0.35 -10.84 -18.39
CA GLU A 171 0.45 -10.14 -19.66
C GLU A 171 -0.76 -9.26 -19.97
N ALA A 172 -1.89 -9.44 -19.26
CA ALA A 172 -3.10 -8.64 -19.43
C ALA A 172 -2.83 -7.13 -19.27
N ILE A 173 -1.76 -6.74 -18.55
CA ILE A 173 -1.34 -5.35 -18.42
C ILE A 173 -0.82 -4.71 -19.72
N LYS A 174 -0.68 -5.46 -20.81
CA LYS A 174 -0.17 -4.93 -22.09
C LYS A 174 -1.22 -4.18 -22.89
N THR A 175 -2.51 -4.49 -22.70
CA THR A 175 -3.62 -3.85 -23.42
C THR A 175 -4.71 -3.41 -22.44
N ALA A 176 -5.44 -2.35 -22.77
CA ALA A 176 -6.59 -1.92 -21.97
C ALA A 176 -7.74 -2.95 -22.03
N GLU A 177 -7.96 -3.55 -23.19
CA GLU A 177 -9.02 -4.53 -23.40
C GLU A 177 -8.82 -5.78 -22.51
N ASP A 178 -7.64 -6.37 -22.51
CA ASP A 178 -7.37 -7.57 -21.71
C ASP A 178 -7.38 -7.23 -20.21
N TYR A 179 -6.78 -6.11 -19.82
CA TYR A 179 -6.79 -5.66 -18.44
C TYR A 179 -8.21 -5.38 -17.91
N SER A 180 -9.11 -4.86 -18.75
CA SER A 180 -10.51 -4.60 -18.35
C SER A 180 -11.28 -5.86 -17.95
N LYS A 181 -10.88 -7.02 -18.49
CA LYS A 181 -11.47 -8.33 -18.20
C LYS A 181 -10.81 -9.00 -16.99
N LEU A 182 -9.65 -8.52 -16.55
CA LEU A 182 -8.95 -9.04 -15.38
C LEU A 182 -9.50 -8.41 -14.10
N THR A 183 -10.40 -9.15 -13.44
CA THR A 183 -11.06 -8.73 -12.19
C THR A 183 -10.94 -9.81 -11.12
N ASP A 184 -11.48 -9.56 -9.93
CA ASP A 184 -11.53 -10.53 -8.82
C ASP A 184 -12.28 -11.83 -9.17
N GLU A 185 -13.06 -11.85 -10.27
CA GLU A 185 -13.66 -13.06 -10.82
C GLU A 185 -12.61 -14.15 -11.10
N ILE A 186 -11.35 -13.77 -11.32
CA ILE A 186 -10.21 -14.68 -11.47
C ILE A 186 -10.13 -15.72 -10.34
N PHE A 187 -10.52 -15.33 -9.12
CA PHE A 187 -10.57 -16.22 -7.97
C PHE A 187 -11.55 -17.37 -8.21
N GLU A 188 -12.77 -17.06 -8.63
CA GLU A 188 -13.82 -18.03 -8.90
C GLU A 188 -13.53 -18.86 -10.15
N GLN A 189 -12.90 -18.27 -11.18
CA GLN A 189 -12.48 -19.00 -12.39
C GLN A 189 -11.47 -20.10 -12.07
N ILE A 190 -10.46 -19.80 -11.22
CA ILE A 190 -9.48 -20.81 -10.78
C ILE A 190 -10.16 -21.86 -9.90
N LEU A 191 -11.00 -21.42 -8.96
CA LEU A 191 -11.64 -22.30 -7.98
C LEU A 191 -12.59 -23.32 -8.64
N SER A 192 -13.36 -22.88 -9.63
CA SER A 192 -14.35 -23.69 -10.34
C SER A 192 -13.77 -24.53 -11.50
N SER A 193 -12.52 -24.30 -11.88
CA SER A 193 -11.88 -25.05 -12.95
C SER A 193 -11.79 -26.55 -12.64
N THR A 194 -12.06 -27.38 -13.64
CA THR A 194 -11.87 -28.83 -13.59
C THR A 194 -10.53 -29.30 -14.14
N SER A 195 -9.70 -28.38 -14.66
CA SER A 195 -8.38 -28.71 -15.20
C SER A 195 -7.45 -29.22 -14.10
N ASP A 196 -6.73 -30.31 -14.41
CA ASP A 196 -5.70 -30.87 -13.53
C ASP A 196 -4.49 -29.93 -13.39
N LYS A 197 -4.24 -29.08 -14.40
CA LYS A 197 -3.12 -28.13 -14.37
C LYS A 197 -3.33 -27.00 -13.36
N LEU A 198 -4.57 -26.62 -13.13
CA LEU A 198 -4.95 -25.62 -12.12
C LEU A 198 -5.17 -26.23 -10.73
N LYS A 199 -4.92 -27.54 -10.55
CA LYS A 199 -5.15 -28.23 -9.27
C LYS A 199 -4.39 -27.58 -8.12
N GLU A 200 -3.12 -27.25 -8.31
CA GLU A 200 -2.30 -26.66 -7.25
C GLU A 200 -2.81 -25.27 -6.84
N SER A 201 -3.12 -24.40 -7.81
CA SER A 201 -3.74 -23.09 -7.53
C SER A 201 -5.07 -23.26 -6.80
N ARG A 202 -5.93 -24.15 -7.29
CA ARG A 202 -7.23 -24.46 -6.69
C ARG A 202 -7.10 -25.01 -5.27
N ASP A 203 -6.10 -25.83 -4.99
CA ASP A 203 -5.83 -26.36 -3.64
C ASP A 203 -5.44 -25.23 -2.67
N ILE A 204 -4.64 -24.24 -3.13
CA ILE A 204 -4.29 -23.05 -2.34
C ILE A 204 -5.54 -22.20 -2.06
N LEU A 205 -6.38 -21.90 -3.06
CA LEU A 205 -7.62 -21.14 -2.85
C LEU A 205 -8.59 -21.86 -1.90
N ASN A 206 -8.70 -23.19 -2.01
CA ASN A 206 -9.49 -24.00 -1.08
C ASN A 206 -8.96 -23.93 0.36
N LYS A 207 -7.64 -23.81 0.56
CA LYS A 207 -7.06 -23.58 1.89
C LYS A 207 -7.49 -22.22 2.44
N ILE A 208 -7.53 -21.16 1.62
CA ILE A 208 -8.03 -19.83 2.02
C ILE A 208 -9.49 -19.92 2.49
N ILE A 209 -10.37 -20.50 1.66
CA ILE A 209 -11.81 -20.65 1.96
C ILE A 209 -12.05 -21.46 3.23
N ARG A 210 -11.30 -22.56 3.41
CA ARG A 210 -11.41 -23.44 4.58
C ARG A 210 -10.64 -22.91 5.80
N ARG A 211 -10.08 -21.70 5.71
CA ARG A 211 -9.27 -21.05 6.75
C ARG A 211 -8.09 -21.89 7.23
N LYS A 212 -7.52 -22.72 6.34
CA LYS A 212 -6.27 -23.46 6.53
C LYS A 212 -5.08 -22.56 6.15
N LEU A 213 -4.92 -21.49 6.92
CA LEU A 213 -3.90 -20.47 6.68
C LEU A 213 -2.63 -20.77 7.49
N PRO A 214 -1.44 -20.40 7.00
CA PRO A 214 -0.23 -20.30 7.79
C PRO A 214 -0.48 -19.67 9.16
N LYS A 215 0.16 -20.21 10.19
CA LYS A 215 -0.04 -19.78 11.58
C LYS A 215 0.95 -18.69 11.94
N PHE A 216 0.47 -17.59 12.52
CA PHE A 216 1.34 -16.52 12.99
C PHE A 216 2.17 -16.99 14.19
N VAL A 217 3.48 -16.87 14.08
CA VAL A 217 4.44 -17.25 15.14
C VAL A 217 4.78 -16.03 16.00
N GLY A 218 5.12 -14.90 15.37
CA GLY A 218 5.52 -13.72 16.13
C GLY A 218 5.73 -12.49 15.27
N GLU A 219 5.78 -11.34 15.95
CA GLU A 219 6.10 -10.03 15.37
C GLU A 219 7.11 -9.32 16.26
N ALA A 220 8.09 -8.65 15.67
CA ALA A 220 9.02 -7.78 16.37
C ALA A 220 9.23 -6.47 15.61
N ARG A 221 9.53 -5.40 16.35
CA ARG A 221 9.88 -4.09 15.79
C ARG A 221 11.39 -4.01 15.61
N LEU A 222 11.85 -3.56 14.45
CA LEU A 222 13.26 -3.32 14.21
C LEU A 222 13.71 -2.03 14.91
N SER A 223 14.82 -2.11 15.64
CA SER A 223 15.49 -0.95 16.23
C SER A 223 16.19 -0.11 15.15
N GLU A 224 16.75 1.05 15.51
CA GLU A 224 17.24 2.10 14.59
C GLU A 224 18.28 1.65 13.54
N LYS A 225 18.82 0.43 13.63
CA LYS A 225 19.71 -0.10 12.60
C LYS A 225 18.87 -0.66 11.45
N HIS A 226 18.97 -0.03 10.27
CA HIS A 226 18.49 -0.65 9.04
C HIS A 226 19.24 -1.96 8.82
N ILE A 227 18.51 -3.07 8.88
CA ILE A 227 18.98 -4.41 8.52
C ILE A 227 18.21 -4.78 7.26
N SER A 228 18.90 -5.21 6.21
CA SER A 228 18.20 -5.58 4.97
C SER A 228 17.32 -6.81 5.17
N GLU A 229 16.24 -6.92 4.39
CA GLU A 229 15.36 -8.10 4.42
C GLU A 229 16.14 -9.41 4.17
N GLU A 230 17.14 -9.39 3.29
CA GLU A 230 18.01 -10.53 3.01
C GLU A 230 18.82 -10.95 4.25
N GLU A 231 19.36 -9.98 5.00
CA GLU A 231 20.10 -10.24 6.22
C GLU A 231 19.18 -10.76 7.34
N LEU A 232 17.97 -10.21 7.47
CA LEU A 232 16.96 -10.72 8.40
C LEU A 232 16.58 -12.17 8.09
N LYS A 233 16.31 -12.49 6.82
CA LYS A 233 16.01 -13.87 6.38
C LYS A 233 17.19 -14.81 6.65
N LYS A 234 18.42 -14.36 6.40
CA LYS A 234 19.63 -15.16 6.63
C LYS A 234 19.86 -15.43 8.11
N THR A 235 19.75 -14.42 8.97
CA THR A 235 19.95 -14.55 10.42
C THR A 235 18.83 -15.40 11.05
N TRP A 236 17.59 -15.23 10.61
CA TRP A 236 16.45 -16.05 11.02
C TRP A 236 16.65 -17.52 10.65
N LYS A 237 17.00 -17.82 9.39
CA LYS A 237 17.29 -19.18 8.93
C LYS A 237 18.39 -19.84 9.78
N ALA A 238 19.50 -19.12 10.02
CA ALA A 238 20.58 -19.61 10.85
C ALA A 238 20.17 -19.83 12.32
N ALA A 239 19.22 -19.06 12.84
CA ALA A 239 18.68 -19.25 14.19
C ALA A 239 17.84 -20.52 14.28
N VAL A 240 16.95 -20.75 13.32
CA VAL A 240 16.12 -21.98 13.25
C VAL A 240 17.00 -23.23 13.13
N GLU A 241 18.05 -23.20 12.30
CA GLU A 241 18.98 -24.33 12.11
C GLU A 241 19.82 -24.65 13.36
N LYS A 242 20.12 -23.65 14.19
CA LYS A 242 20.90 -23.81 15.43
C LYS A 242 20.03 -24.08 16.66
N TYR A 243 18.73 -23.78 16.58
CA TYR A 243 17.81 -23.92 17.69
C TYR A 243 17.69 -25.38 18.12
N LYS A 244 17.76 -25.60 19.43
CA LYS A 244 17.56 -26.92 20.03
C LYS A 244 16.21 -26.92 20.74
N PRO A 245 15.19 -27.60 20.18
CA PRO A 245 13.87 -27.65 20.79
C PRO A 245 13.90 -28.21 22.21
N THR A 246 13.04 -27.67 23.07
CA THR A 246 12.91 -28.18 24.44
C THR A 246 12.20 -29.54 24.48
N ASP A 247 11.29 -29.78 23.54
CA ASP A 247 10.75 -31.11 23.25
C ASP A 247 11.61 -31.79 22.17
N PRO A 248 12.36 -32.87 22.50
CA PRO A 248 13.24 -33.55 21.55
C PRO A 248 12.48 -34.31 20.45
N THR A 249 11.16 -34.45 20.54
CA THR A 249 10.32 -35.04 19.49
C THR A 249 10.00 -34.06 18.36
N VAL A 250 10.30 -32.76 18.57
CA VAL A 250 10.04 -31.69 17.61
C VAL A 250 11.30 -31.36 16.84
N SER A 251 11.17 -31.19 15.53
CA SER A 251 12.20 -30.60 14.66
C SER A 251 11.59 -29.45 13.87
N LEU A 252 12.25 -28.29 13.88
CA LEU A 252 11.88 -27.13 13.06
C LEU A 252 12.65 -27.15 11.74
N ASN A 253 11.99 -26.74 10.66
CA ASN A 253 12.61 -26.49 9.37
C ASN A 253 12.43 -25.00 9.02
N ALA A 254 13.51 -24.32 8.64
CA ALA A 254 13.47 -22.92 8.27
C ALA A 254 12.57 -22.64 7.05
N ASP A 255 12.44 -23.60 6.12
CA ASP A 255 11.60 -23.45 4.93
C ASP A 255 10.09 -23.44 5.26
N ASP A 256 9.71 -24.04 6.41
CA ASP A 256 8.35 -23.99 6.96
C ASP A 256 8.06 -22.70 7.73
N LEU A 257 9.07 -21.87 7.99
CA LEU A 257 9.00 -20.68 8.85
C LEU A 257 9.40 -19.39 8.10
N PRO A 258 8.65 -18.97 7.06
CA PRO A 258 8.96 -17.75 6.32
C PRO A 258 8.93 -16.50 7.21
N LEU A 259 9.87 -15.59 6.93
CA LEU A 259 9.97 -14.27 7.52
C LEU A 259 9.58 -13.21 6.48
N TYR A 260 8.78 -12.25 6.92
CA TYR A 260 8.32 -11.11 6.14
C TYR A 260 8.66 -9.81 6.85
N VAL A 261 9.05 -8.80 6.06
CA VAL A 261 9.26 -7.43 6.53
C VAL A 261 8.05 -6.59 6.13
N VAL A 262 7.57 -5.76 7.05
CA VAL A 262 6.42 -4.86 6.84
C VAL A 262 6.85 -3.45 7.21
N ASP A 263 6.78 -2.56 6.22
CA ASP A 263 7.10 -1.15 6.40
C ASP A 263 5.83 -0.37 6.69
N LEU A 264 5.81 0.32 7.83
CA LEU A 264 4.73 1.23 8.22
C LEU A 264 5.29 2.64 8.27
N ASP A 265 4.62 3.58 7.63
CA ASP A 265 5.02 4.97 7.64
C ASP A 265 3.82 5.93 7.64
N HIS A 266 4.12 7.22 7.75
CA HIS A 266 3.16 8.31 7.61
C HIS A 266 2.97 8.74 6.14
N GLY A 267 3.38 7.93 5.15
CA GLY A 267 3.21 8.19 3.72
C GLY A 267 4.41 8.86 3.03
N MET A 268 5.47 9.20 3.78
CA MET A 268 6.71 9.78 3.25
C MET A 268 7.97 9.08 3.79
N LYS A 269 7.91 7.75 4.02
CA LYS A 269 8.99 6.98 4.63
C LYS A 269 9.40 7.56 6.00
N ASP A 270 10.68 7.78 6.21
CA ASP A 270 11.28 8.33 7.42
C ASP A 270 11.07 9.84 7.60
N LYS A 271 10.63 10.56 6.56
CA LYS A 271 10.46 12.01 6.58
C LYS A 271 9.21 12.42 7.33
N ASN A 272 9.30 13.56 8.03
CA ASN A 272 8.14 14.21 8.61
C ASN A 272 7.27 14.79 7.50
N PRO A 273 6.03 14.30 7.33
CA PRO A 273 5.24 14.68 6.17
C PRO A 273 4.72 16.12 6.23
N ILE A 274 4.73 16.77 7.41
CA ILE A 274 4.30 18.17 7.56
C ILE A 274 5.34 19.19 7.07
N GLU A 275 6.61 18.78 6.93
CA GLU A 275 7.71 19.66 6.52
C GLU A 275 7.55 20.18 5.08
N ASN A 276 6.81 19.45 4.25
CA ASN A 276 6.53 19.83 2.85
C ASN A 276 5.12 20.44 2.68
N VAL A 277 4.51 20.89 3.78
CA VAL A 277 3.18 21.50 3.78
C VAL A 277 3.30 23.00 4.05
N TYR A 278 2.68 23.79 3.18
CA TYR A 278 2.66 25.24 3.32
C TYR A 278 1.45 25.71 4.12
N PHE A 279 1.70 26.60 5.08
CA PHE A 279 0.68 27.18 5.93
C PHE A 279 0.65 28.70 5.83
N TYR A 280 -0.56 29.28 5.88
CA TYR A 280 -0.78 30.72 5.98
C TYR A 280 -1.40 31.10 7.32
N SER A 281 -1.26 32.37 7.71
CA SER A 281 -1.79 32.89 8.99
C SER A 281 -3.00 33.80 8.80
N LYS A 282 -3.72 34.12 9.89
CA LYS A 282 -4.87 35.08 9.81
C LYS A 282 -4.47 36.43 9.29
N ARG A 283 -3.32 36.89 9.76
CA ARG A 283 -2.85 38.24 9.57
C ARG A 283 -2.26 38.42 8.17
N LYS A 284 -1.76 37.34 7.59
CA LYS A 284 -1.12 37.29 6.27
C LYS A 284 -1.68 36.11 5.46
N PRO A 285 -2.89 36.24 4.89
CA PRO A 285 -3.60 35.14 4.23
C PRO A 285 -3.10 34.81 2.81
N ASN A 286 -2.15 35.58 2.29
CA ASN A 286 -1.54 35.39 0.97
C ASN A 286 -0.03 35.11 1.07
N GLU A 287 0.53 35.05 2.28
CA GLU A 287 1.92 34.66 2.53
C GLU A 287 1.89 33.29 3.20
N ALA A 288 2.52 32.29 2.58
CA ALA A 288 2.61 30.95 3.12
C ALA A 288 4.06 30.54 3.36
N SER A 289 4.26 29.68 4.35
CA SER A 289 5.55 29.15 4.73
C SER A 289 5.38 27.79 5.40
N VAL A 290 6.44 27.00 5.45
CA VAL A 290 6.47 25.77 6.25
C VAL A 290 6.32 26.12 7.73
N ILE A 291 5.57 25.29 8.46
CA ILE A 291 5.42 25.44 9.90
C ILE A 291 6.72 25.09 10.63
N LYS A 292 7.09 25.87 11.64
CA LYS A 292 8.32 25.62 12.42
C LYS A 292 8.04 24.67 13.57
N ASP A 293 9.02 23.86 13.95
CA ASP A 293 8.88 22.85 15.02
C ASP A 293 8.34 23.40 16.34
N HIS A 294 8.76 24.61 16.74
CA HIS A 294 8.29 25.24 17.98
C HIS A 294 6.79 25.64 17.95
N GLN A 295 6.16 25.62 16.78
CA GLN A 295 4.74 25.87 16.60
C GLN A 295 3.92 24.57 16.65
N LEU A 296 4.59 23.41 16.61
CA LEU A 296 3.98 22.10 16.70
C LEU A 296 3.98 21.59 18.14
N SER A 297 3.08 20.65 18.43
CA SER A 297 3.00 20.02 19.75
C SER A 297 4.24 19.18 20.04
N SER A 298 4.78 19.28 21.25
CA SER A 298 5.87 18.41 21.72
C SER A 298 5.45 16.95 21.91
N PHE A 299 4.16 16.65 21.80
CA PHE A 299 3.61 15.28 21.85
C PHE A 299 3.58 14.59 20.49
N LEU A 300 4.00 15.27 19.41
CA LEU A 300 4.09 14.63 18.10
C LEU A 300 5.25 13.60 18.07
N PRO A 301 5.06 12.46 17.38
CA PRO A 301 6.12 11.51 17.07
C PRO A 301 7.38 12.17 16.50
N LYS A 302 8.54 11.68 16.97
CA LYS A 302 9.87 12.05 16.43
C LYS A 302 10.31 11.16 15.27
N ARG A 303 9.66 10.01 15.09
CA ARG A 303 9.91 9.02 14.04
C ARG A 303 8.62 8.79 13.28
N PHE A 304 8.72 8.72 11.94
CA PHE A 304 7.57 8.67 11.04
C PHE A 304 7.43 7.35 10.28
N ASN A 305 8.35 6.42 10.53
CA ASN A 305 8.31 5.05 10.05
C ASN A 305 8.65 4.04 11.16
N GLU A 306 8.17 2.81 11.00
CA GLU A 306 8.62 1.64 11.72
C GLU A 306 8.66 0.44 10.76
N GLU A 307 9.65 -0.43 10.94
CA GLU A 307 9.75 -1.69 10.21
C GLU A 307 9.43 -2.84 11.18
N LEU A 308 8.54 -3.73 10.76
CA LEU A 308 8.15 -4.91 11.53
C LEU A 308 8.66 -6.17 10.83
N VAL A 309 9.08 -7.16 11.60
CA VAL A 309 9.31 -8.52 11.09
C VAL A 309 8.20 -9.42 11.59
N ARG A 310 7.67 -10.28 10.71
CA ARG A 310 6.66 -11.28 11.05
C ARG A 310 7.10 -12.65 10.58
N VAL A 311 6.95 -13.63 11.46
CA VAL A 311 7.20 -15.04 11.15
C VAL A 311 5.88 -15.80 11.18
N TYR A 312 5.73 -16.70 10.22
CA TYR A 312 4.59 -17.60 10.13
C TYR A 312 5.06 -19.04 9.98
N TYR A 313 4.22 -20.00 10.35
CA TYR A 313 4.42 -21.43 10.11
C TYR A 313 3.50 -21.89 8.98
N LYS A 314 4.08 -22.28 7.84
CA LYS A 314 3.34 -22.62 6.61
C LYS A 314 2.52 -23.90 6.72
N ASN A 315 3.05 -24.91 7.40
CA ASN A 315 2.47 -26.24 7.33
C ASN A 315 1.29 -26.40 8.30
N THR A 316 0.08 -26.36 7.75
CA THR A 316 -1.17 -26.58 8.51
C THR A 316 -1.81 -27.94 8.24
N ASP A 317 -1.17 -28.79 7.44
CA ASP A 317 -1.69 -30.12 7.12
C ASP A 317 -1.05 -31.14 8.08
N GLY A 318 -1.85 -31.93 8.79
CA GLY A 318 -1.35 -32.94 9.73
C GLY A 318 -2.02 -32.93 11.11
N ASN A 319 -1.38 -33.60 12.07
CA ASN A 319 -1.89 -33.72 13.44
C ASN A 319 -1.82 -32.36 14.16
N LYS A 320 -2.97 -31.91 14.69
CA LYS A 320 -3.07 -30.64 15.43
C LYS A 320 -2.14 -30.59 16.64
N GLU A 321 -1.93 -31.72 17.33
CA GLU A 321 -1.04 -31.77 18.50
C GLU A 321 0.42 -31.53 18.10
N GLU A 322 0.88 -32.15 17.01
CA GLU A 322 2.23 -31.95 16.47
C GLU A 322 2.42 -30.50 15.98
N GLN A 323 1.40 -29.93 15.34
CA GLN A 323 1.42 -28.52 14.93
C GLN A 323 1.54 -27.58 16.12
N MET A 324 0.79 -27.82 17.21
CA MET A 324 0.88 -27.00 18.43
C MET A 324 2.29 -27.06 19.02
N LYS A 325 2.88 -28.25 19.14
CA LYS A 325 4.26 -28.40 19.64
C LYS A 325 5.28 -27.67 18.76
N LYS A 326 5.16 -27.77 17.43
CA LYS A 326 6.02 -27.03 16.49
C LYS A 326 5.84 -25.51 16.61
N MET A 327 4.62 -25.03 16.81
CA MET A 327 4.33 -23.61 17.02
C MET A 327 4.98 -23.10 18.32
N GLU A 328 4.82 -23.82 19.43
CA GLU A 328 5.42 -23.43 20.72
C GLU A 328 6.95 -23.36 20.63
N GLU A 329 7.58 -24.32 19.95
CA GLU A 329 9.03 -24.31 19.73
C GLU A 329 9.48 -23.21 18.75
N ALA A 330 8.68 -22.91 17.72
CA ALA A 330 8.95 -21.81 16.80
C ALA A 330 8.84 -20.44 17.49
N GLU A 331 7.87 -20.26 18.40
CA GLU A 331 7.72 -19.05 19.22
C GLU A 331 8.93 -18.84 20.14
N LYS A 332 9.41 -19.90 20.80
CA LYS A 332 10.64 -19.86 21.62
C LYS A 332 11.87 -19.49 20.78
N CYS A 333 12.04 -20.14 19.62
CA CYS A 333 13.12 -19.83 18.69
C CYS A 333 13.06 -18.37 18.22
N PHE A 334 11.87 -17.88 17.90
CA PHE A 334 11.62 -16.50 17.51
C PHE A 334 12.03 -15.52 18.61
N GLN A 335 11.62 -15.77 19.85
CA GLN A 335 11.98 -14.93 20.99
C GLN A 335 13.50 -14.84 21.20
N ILE A 336 14.20 -15.98 21.18
CA ILE A 336 15.67 -16.03 21.33
C ILE A 336 16.37 -15.28 20.20
N TRP A 337 15.87 -15.43 18.96
CA TRP A 337 16.40 -14.71 17.81
C TRP A 337 16.19 -13.19 17.96
N CYS A 338 15.01 -12.75 18.39
CA CYS A 338 14.73 -11.34 18.66
C CYS A 338 15.64 -10.76 19.75
N ASP A 339 15.82 -11.48 20.86
CA ASP A 339 16.69 -11.05 21.97
C ASP A 339 18.14 -10.86 21.50
N SER A 340 18.61 -11.74 20.62
CA SER A 340 19.99 -11.72 20.10
C SER A 340 20.23 -10.64 19.04
N ASN A 341 19.22 -10.27 18.25
CA ASN A 341 19.39 -9.41 17.08
C ASN A 341 18.87 -7.98 17.28
N PHE A 342 17.80 -7.82 18.07
CA PHE A 342 17.15 -6.52 18.23
C PHE A 342 17.38 -5.91 19.60
N GLY A 343 17.83 -6.71 20.58
CA GLY A 343 18.06 -6.28 21.96
C GLY A 343 16.79 -5.64 22.51
N LEU A 344 15.85 -6.44 23.00
CA LEU A 344 14.68 -5.91 23.69
C LEU A 344 15.18 -4.95 24.80
N GLN A 345 14.93 -3.65 24.61
CA GLN A 345 15.10 -2.66 25.68
C GLN A 345 14.01 -2.84 26.73
#